data_AF-A0A924QPU3-F1
#
_entry.id   AF-A0A924QPU3-F1
#
_cell.length_a   1.000
_cell.length_b   1.000
_cell.length_c   1.000
_cell.angle_alpha   90.00
_cell.angle_beta   90.00
_cell.angle_gamma   90.00
#
_symmetry.space_group_name_H-M   'P 1'
#
loop_
_entity.id
_entity.type
_entity.pdbx_description
1 polymer ?
#
loop_
_entity_poly.entity_id
_entity_poly.type
_entity_poly.pdbx_seq_one_letter_code
_entity_poly.pdbx_strand_id
1 'polypeptide(L)'
;TQIFLPYLQQQLLQKGVVFIEKNVTNLLDISHQFDAVVNCSGLGAKTLCNDEQIFPVRGQVLLLEPGYPDSIFLDNQTPTYIVPRQDATIVGGTYEEHIDIEITDPKTLEQLLDKASAVFEKLKGRKIIGSWAGLRPFRETVRLEQEPNTNIIHNYGHGGSGFTLAFGCADEITKLVSHIS
;
A
#
# COMPACT_ATOMS: atom_id res chain seq x y z
N THR A 1 -4.22 -1.12 -7.85
CA THR A 1 -2.96 -1.86 -8.10
C THR A 1 -2.99 -2.68 -9.38
N GLN A 2 -4.04 -3.50 -9.61
CA GLN A 2 -4.11 -4.46 -10.73
C GLN A 2 -4.02 -3.88 -12.16
N ILE A 3 -4.23 -2.57 -12.35
CA ILE A 3 -4.04 -1.89 -13.65
C ILE A 3 -2.74 -1.07 -13.64
N PHE A 4 -2.57 -0.25 -12.60
CA PHE A 4 -1.47 0.71 -12.52
C PHE A 4 -0.08 0.06 -12.40
N LEU A 5 0.08 -0.99 -11.58
CA LEU A 5 1.39 -1.63 -11.39
C LEU A 5 1.84 -2.40 -12.65
N PRO A 6 0.99 -3.20 -13.33
CA PRO A 6 1.37 -3.79 -14.61
C PRO A 6 1.74 -2.75 -15.67
N TYR A 7 1.02 -1.63 -15.72
CA TYR A 7 1.38 -0.51 -16.60
C TYR A 7 2.80 0.02 -16.31
N LEU A 8 3.11 0.34 -15.04
CA LEU A 8 4.44 0.82 -14.66
C LEU A 8 5.53 -0.22 -14.95
N GLN A 9 5.28 -1.49 -14.66
CA GLN A 9 6.22 -2.57 -14.96
C GLN A 9 6.52 -2.65 -16.47
N GLN A 10 5.49 -2.53 -17.32
CA GLN A 10 5.67 -2.51 -18.77
C GLN A 10 6.50 -1.30 -19.23
N GLN A 11 6.24 -0.12 -18.66
CA GLN A 11 7.04 1.08 -18.95
C GLN A 11 8.52 0.89 -18.57
N LEU A 12 8.80 0.24 -17.44
CA LEU A 12 10.16 -0.06 -16.99
C LEU A 12 10.84 -1.10 -17.91
N LEU A 13 10.14 -2.16 -18.29
CA LEU A 13 10.65 -3.16 -19.23
C LEU A 13 11.03 -2.54 -20.59
N GLN A 14 10.20 -1.63 -21.12
CA GLN A 14 10.49 -0.91 -22.37
C GLN A 14 11.73 -0.01 -22.28
N LYS A 15 12.11 0.41 -21.06
CA LYS A 15 13.32 1.19 -20.78
C LYS A 15 14.54 0.29 -20.47
N GLY A 16 14.41 -1.02 -20.59
CA GLY A 16 15.49 -1.99 -20.37
C GLY A 16 15.71 -2.37 -18.90
N VAL A 17 14.77 -2.06 -18.00
CA VAL A 17 14.85 -2.50 -16.60
C VAL A 17 14.64 -4.01 -16.53
N VAL A 18 15.54 -4.69 -15.82
CA VAL A 18 15.48 -6.14 -15.59
C VAL A 18 14.77 -6.42 -14.27
N PHE A 19 13.78 -7.31 -14.29
CA PHE A 19 13.10 -7.79 -13.09
C PHE A 19 13.66 -9.16 -12.70
N ILE A 20 14.06 -9.29 -11.44
CA ILE A 20 14.62 -10.52 -10.87
C ILE A 20 13.80 -10.89 -9.65
N GLU A 21 13.21 -12.07 -9.66
CA GLU A 21 12.57 -12.65 -8.48
C GLU A 21 13.65 -13.25 -7.57
N LYS A 22 13.85 -12.65 -6.40
CA LYS A 22 14.86 -13.07 -5.43
C LYS A 22 14.42 -12.69 -4.02
N ASN A 23 14.64 -13.59 -3.06
CA ASN A 23 14.56 -13.26 -1.64
C ASN A 23 15.88 -12.59 -1.22
N VAL A 24 15.80 -11.34 -0.75
CA VAL A 24 16.91 -10.60 -0.16
C VAL A 24 16.73 -10.63 1.34
N THR A 25 17.72 -11.15 2.07
CA THR A 25 17.71 -11.21 3.54
C THR A 25 18.62 -10.16 4.18
N ASN A 26 19.54 -9.59 3.41
CA ASN A 26 20.44 -8.52 3.84
C ASN A 26 20.77 -7.61 2.64
N LEU A 27 20.61 -6.30 2.83
CA LEU A 27 20.89 -5.31 1.79
C LEU A 27 22.40 -5.19 1.49
N LEU A 28 23.27 -5.49 2.46
CA LEU A 28 24.72 -5.45 2.27
C LEU A 28 25.21 -6.52 1.28
N ASP A 29 24.50 -7.63 1.15
CA ASP A 29 24.86 -8.70 0.21
C ASP A 29 24.74 -8.26 -1.25
N ILE A 30 23.91 -7.24 -1.52
CA ILE A 30 23.69 -6.68 -2.86
C ILE A 30 24.31 -5.30 -3.03
N SER A 31 24.56 -4.55 -1.96
CA SER A 31 25.05 -3.17 -2.03
C SER A 31 26.39 -3.04 -2.76
N HIS A 32 27.27 -4.04 -2.65
CA HIS A 32 28.56 -4.06 -3.33
C HIS A 32 28.47 -4.32 -4.85
N GLN A 33 27.31 -4.74 -5.36
CA GLN A 33 27.12 -5.10 -6.76
C GLN A 33 26.52 -3.95 -7.58
N PHE A 34 26.08 -2.88 -6.93
CA PHE A 34 25.37 -1.76 -7.54
C PHE A 34 25.90 -0.44 -7.02
N ASP A 35 25.84 0.60 -7.83
CA ASP A 35 26.24 1.95 -7.39
C ASP A 35 25.27 2.50 -6.33
N ALA A 36 23.99 2.14 -6.40
CA ALA A 36 22.97 2.51 -5.43
C ALA A 36 21.93 1.39 -5.22
N VAL A 37 21.40 1.30 -4.01
CA VAL A 37 20.30 0.38 -3.65
C VAL A 37 19.15 1.16 -3.03
N VAL A 38 17.95 1.06 -3.62
CA VAL A 38 16.74 1.69 -3.06
C VAL A 38 15.88 0.63 -2.39
N ASN A 39 15.77 0.68 -1.07
CA ASN A 39 14.94 -0.23 -0.28
C ASN A 39 13.48 0.24 -0.24
N CYS A 40 12.65 -0.37 -1.09
CA CYS A 40 11.20 -0.19 -1.15
C CYS A 40 10.41 -1.38 -0.58
N SER A 41 10.96 -2.12 0.39
CA SER A 41 10.42 -3.42 0.85
C SER A 41 9.15 -3.35 1.69
N GLY A 42 8.61 -2.16 1.99
CA GLY A 42 7.40 -2.00 2.80
C GLY A 42 7.57 -2.68 4.16
N LEU A 43 6.64 -3.57 4.53
CA LEU A 43 6.70 -4.33 5.79
C LEU A 43 7.96 -5.18 5.93
N GLY A 44 8.58 -5.60 4.81
CA GLY A 44 9.83 -6.35 4.81
C GLY A 44 10.97 -5.61 5.51
N ALA A 45 10.93 -4.27 5.56
CA ALA A 45 11.94 -3.45 6.23
C ALA A 45 12.06 -3.76 7.73
N LYS A 46 11.00 -4.31 8.37
CA LYS A 46 11.07 -4.76 9.76
C LYS A 46 12.22 -5.75 9.95
N THR A 47 12.25 -6.80 9.12
CA THR A 47 13.29 -7.83 9.18
C THR A 47 14.56 -7.38 8.48
N LEU A 48 14.44 -6.67 7.34
CA LEU A 48 15.58 -6.32 6.50
C LEU A 48 16.48 -5.23 7.10
N CYS A 49 15.92 -4.37 7.94
CA CYS A 49 16.60 -3.21 8.51
C CYS A 49 16.49 -3.14 10.04
N ASN A 50 15.89 -4.15 10.70
CA ASN A 50 15.59 -4.14 12.13
C ASN A 50 14.80 -2.89 12.57
N ASP A 51 13.94 -2.36 11.70
CA ASP A 51 13.15 -1.15 11.97
C ASP A 51 11.88 -1.52 12.75
N GLU A 52 11.93 -1.51 14.08
CA GLU A 52 10.77 -1.83 14.93
C GLU A 52 9.67 -0.77 14.90
N GLN A 53 9.89 0.39 14.27
CA GLN A 53 8.84 1.41 14.10
C GLN A 53 7.84 1.02 13.01
N ILE A 54 8.19 0.07 12.13
CA ILE A 54 7.28 -0.41 11.10
C ILE A 54 6.44 -1.59 11.59
N PHE A 55 5.12 -1.51 11.36
CA PHE A 55 4.19 -2.58 11.71
C PHE A 55 3.01 -2.64 10.72
N PRO A 56 2.34 -3.80 10.61
CA PRO A 56 1.19 -3.94 9.73
C PRO A 56 -0.02 -3.24 10.34
N VAL A 57 -0.74 -2.51 9.49
CA VAL A 57 -2.12 -2.09 9.79
C VAL A 57 -3.03 -2.76 8.78
N ARG A 58 -3.80 -3.75 9.23
CA ARG A 58 -4.75 -4.45 8.37
C ARG A 58 -5.90 -3.52 8.00
N GLY A 59 -6.21 -3.52 6.71
CA GLY A 59 -7.39 -2.88 6.15
C GLY A 59 -8.24 -3.89 5.43
N GLN A 60 -9.47 -4.05 5.89
CA GLN A 60 -10.46 -4.90 5.26
C GLN A 60 -11.43 -4.06 4.43
N VAL A 61 -11.83 -4.60 3.28
CA VAL A 61 -12.82 -3.99 2.38
C VAL A 61 -13.81 -5.03 1.88
N LEU A 62 -15.03 -4.56 1.64
CA LEU A 62 -16.10 -5.29 0.97
C LEU A 62 -16.23 -4.78 -0.47
N LEU A 63 -16.45 -5.68 -1.42
CA LEU A 63 -16.68 -5.35 -2.82
C LEU A 63 -18.14 -5.61 -3.14
N LEU A 64 -18.85 -4.57 -3.54
CA LEU A 64 -20.21 -4.64 -4.06
C LEU A 64 -20.20 -4.54 -5.59
N GLU A 65 -21.28 -5.01 -6.23
CA GLU A 65 -21.48 -4.81 -7.67
C GLU A 65 -21.37 -3.32 -8.06
N PRO A 66 -20.74 -2.99 -9.20
CA PRO A 66 -20.44 -1.62 -9.59
C PRO A 66 -21.68 -0.78 -9.91
N GLY A 67 -21.49 0.54 -9.96
CA GLY A 67 -22.49 1.49 -10.48
C GLY A 67 -23.26 2.29 -9.43
N TYR A 68 -22.82 2.31 -8.17
CA TYR A 68 -23.34 3.26 -7.16
C TYR A 68 -22.42 3.32 -5.93
N PRO A 69 -22.27 4.47 -5.25
CA PRO A 69 -22.73 5.81 -5.63
C PRO A 69 -21.95 6.36 -6.85
N ASP A 70 -22.36 7.51 -7.37
CA ASP A 70 -21.64 8.18 -8.48
C ASP A 70 -20.46 9.04 -8.00
N SER A 71 -20.28 9.16 -6.69
CA SER A 71 -19.26 9.97 -6.04
C SER A 71 -18.48 9.17 -5.00
N ILE A 72 -17.21 9.55 -4.80
CA ILE A 72 -16.43 9.04 -3.67
C ILE A 72 -16.97 9.64 -2.37
N PHE A 73 -17.13 8.81 -1.35
CA PHE A 73 -17.41 9.23 0.02
C PHE A 73 -16.23 8.86 0.92
N LEU A 74 -15.79 9.80 1.74
CA LEU A 74 -14.75 9.63 2.76
C LEU A 74 -15.27 10.20 4.07
N ASP A 75 -15.25 9.41 5.14
CA ASP A 75 -15.49 9.88 6.49
C ASP A 75 -14.14 10.24 7.14
N ASN A 76 -14.06 11.43 7.74
CA ASN A 76 -12.87 11.93 8.42
C ASN A 76 -12.80 11.52 9.90
N GLN A 77 -13.89 10.99 10.46
CA GLN A 77 -13.99 10.60 11.87
C GLN A 77 -13.93 9.09 12.07
N THR A 78 -14.51 8.33 11.13
CA THR A 78 -14.44 6.88 11.12
C THR A 78 -13.67 6.41 9.89
N PRO A 79 -13.05 5.22 9.89
CA PRO A 79 -12.32 4.72 8.72
C PRO A 79 -13.25 4.29 7.56
N THR A 80 -14.44 4.89 7.42
CA THR A 80 -15.43 4.52 6.41
C THR A 80 -15.19 5.30 5.11
N TYR A 81 -15.03 4.59 4.00
CA TYR A 81 -14.96 5.15 2.67
C TYR A 81 -15.72 4.29 1.66
N ILE A 82 -16.30 4.94 0.66
CA ILE A 82 -17.05 4.29 -0.40
C ILE A 82 -16.51 4.83 -1.71
N VAL A 83 -15.85 3.96 -2.48
CA VAL A 83 -15.14 4.33 -3.71
C VAL A 83 -15.78 3.55 -4.86
N PRO A 84 -16.61 4.20 -5.70
CA PRO A 84 -17.11 3.57 -6.91
C PRO A 84 -15.97 3.42 -7.92
N ARG A 85 -15.79 2.21 -8.44
CA ARG A 85 -14.91 1.89 -9.56
C ARG A 85 -15.71 1.28 -10.69
N GLN A 86 -15.10 1.17 -11.86
CA GLN A 86 -15.72 0.55 -13.03
C GLN A 86 -16.07 -0.93 -12.79
N ASP A 87 -15.25 -1.63 -12.01
CA ASP A 87 -15.36 -3.07 -11.77
C ASP A 87 -16.09 -3.44 -10.47
N ALA A 88 -16.10 -2.55 -9.47
CA ALA A 88 -16.76 -2.76 -8.19
C ALA A 88 -17.02 -1.45 -7.47
N THR A 89 -17.97 -1.42 -6.53
CA THR A 89 -17.99 -0.40 -5.47
C THR A 89 -17.23 -0.93 -4.28
N ILE A 90 -16.13 -0.26 -3.90
CA ILE A 90 -15.34 -0.62 -2.72
C ILE A 90 -15.96 0.06 -1.51
N VAL A 91 -16.34 -0.74 -0.53
CA VAL A 91 -16.74 -0.28 0.80
C VAL A 91 -15.63 -0.64 1.75
N GLY A 92 -14.89 0.36 2.18
CA GLY A 92 -13.87 0.21 3.21
C GLY A 92 -14.14 1.14 4.37
N GLY A 93 -13.29 1.14 5.37
CA GLY A 93 -12.37 0.05 5.68
C GLY A 93 -12.11 -0.02 7.17
N THR A 94 -11.26 -0.96 7.54
CA THR A 94 -10.74 -1.05 8.90
C THR A 94 -9.34 -0.45 9.01
N TYR A 95 -8.97 -0.19 10.26
CA TYR A 95 -7.65 0.22 10.68
C TYR A 95 -7.27 -0.61 11.91
N GLU A 96 -6.67 -1.77 11.67
CA GLU A 96 -6.37 -2.76 12.72
C GLU A 96 -4.85 -2.90 12.86
N GLU A 97 -4.29 -2.23 13.85
CA GLU A 97 -2.85 -2.22 14.12
C GLU A 97 -2.35 -3.59 14.58
N HIS A 98 -1.13 -3.92 14.17
CA HIS A 98 -0.40 -5.14 14.53
C HIS A 98 -1.06 -6.47 14.14
N ILE A 99 -2.10 -6.43 13.31
CA ILE A 99 -2.67 -7.63 12.69
C ILE A 99 -1.93 -7.91 11.39
N ASP A 100 -1.27 -9.07 11.30
CA ASP A 100 -0.38 -9.48 10.20
C ASP A 100 -1.00 -10.55 9.28
N ILE A 101 -2.31 -10.77 9.38
CA ILE A 101 -3.03 -11.73 8.56
C ILE A 101 -3.88 -11.02 7.48
N GLU A 102 -3.75 -11.45 6.23
CA GLU A 102 -4.50 -10.93 5.08
C GLU A 102 -5.84 -11.65 4.89
N ILE A 103 -6.57 -11.85 5.99
CA ILE A 103 -7.86 -12.55 6.00
C ILE A 103 -8.94 -11.58 6.48
N THR A 104 -10.07 -11.54 5.76
CA THR A 104 -11.24 -10.76 6.16
C THR A 104 -12.06 -11.50 7.22
N ASP A 105 -12.62 -10.75 8.17
CA ASP A 105 -13.57 -11.22 9.18
C ASP A 105 -15.02 -10.95 8.72
N PRO A 106 -15.87 -11.98 8.58
CA PRO A 106 -17.27 -11.81 8.15
C PRO A 106 -18.06 -10.79 8.97
N LYS A 107 -17.88 -10.77 10.30
CA LYS A 107 -18.59 -9.83 11.18
C LYS A 107 -18.17 -8.39 10.90
N THR A 108 -16.89 -8.17 10.68
CA THR A 108 -16.35 -6.88 10.25
C THR A 108 -16.95 -6.44 8.91
N LEU A 109 -17.09 -7.35 7.94
CA LEU A 109 -17.67 -7.03 6.63
C LEU A 109 -19.15 -6.62 6.74
N GLU A 110 -19.93 -7.29 7.58
CA GLU A 110 -21.33 -6.90 7.88
C GLU A 110 -21.38 -5.47 8.45
N GLN A 111 -20.51 -5.15 9.42
CA GLN A 111 -20.44 -3.81 10.01
C GLN A 111 -20.05 -2.73 8.99
N LEU A 112 -19.14 -3.03 8.06
CA LEU A 112 -18.78 -2.11 6.99
C LEU A 112 -19.98 -1.83 6.07
N LEU A 113 -20.74 -2.87 5.71
CA LEU A 113 -21.94 -2.72 4.90
C LEU A 113 -23.03 -1.92 5.62
N ASP A 114 -23.24 -2.16 6.91
CA ASP A 114 -24.21 -1.43 7.72
C ASP A 114 -23.86 0.06 7.81
N LYS A 115 -22.60 0.38 8.09
CA LYS A 115 -22.10 1.77 8.11
C LYS A 115 -22.27 2.44 6.75
N ALA A 116 -21.89 1.76 5.67
CA ALA A 116 -22.03 2.31 4.32
C ALA A 116 -23.51 2.51 3.94
N SER A 117 -24.38 1.58 4.32
CA SER A 117 -25.83 1.67 4.07
C SER A 117 -26.50 2.76 4.89
N ALA A 118 -25.95 3.12 6.06
CA ALA A 118 -26.40 4.27 6.84
C ALA A 118 -26.07 5.61 6.14
N VAL A 119 -25.00 5.67 5.35
CA VAL A 119 -24.64 6.84 4.53
C VAL A 119 -25.45 6.85 3.23
N PHE A 120 -25.52 5.71 2.54
CA PHE A 120 -26.30 5.55 1.32
C PHE A 120 -27.20 4.31 1.40
N GLU A 121 -28.48 4.53 1.68
CA GLU A 121 -29.47 3.45 1.86
C GLU A 121 -29.53 2.47 0.68
N LYS A 122 -29.32 2.96 -0.55
CA LYS A 122 -29.30 2.15 -1.78
C LYS A 122 -28.16 1.13 -1.85
N LEU A 123 -27.19 1.16 -0.93
CA LEU A 123 -26.19 0.10 -0.80
C LEU A 123 -26.77 -1.16 -0.15
N LYS A 124 -27.87 -1.03 0.60
CA LYS A 124 -28.57 -2.16 1.21
C LYS A 124 -29.09 -3.11 0.13
N GLY A 125 -28.77 -4.39 0.28
CA GLY A 125 -29.22 -5.44 -0.64
C GLY A 125 -28.48 -5.51 -1.98
N ARG A 126 -27.49 -4.63 -2.22
CA ARG A 126 -26.60 -4.79 -3.37
C ARG A 126 -25.80 -6.07 -3.27
N LYS A 127 -25.51 -6.68 -4.41
CA LYS A 127 -24.79 -7.94 -4.45
C LYS A 127 -23.35 -7.76 -3.97
N ILE A 128 -22.96 -8.53 -2.95
CA ILE A 128 -21.55 -8.71 -2.57
C ILE A 128 -20.88 -9.59 -3.62
N ILE A 129 -19.80 -9.11 -4.20
CA ILE A 129 -19.03 -9.81 -5.24
C ILE A 129 -17.64 -10.24 -4.75
N GLY A 130 -17.23 -9.80 -3.57
CA GLY A 130 -16.01 -10.25 -2.92
C GLY A 130 -15.66 -9.46 -1.67
N SER A 131 -14.54 -9.82 -1.07
CA SER A 131 -13.92 -9.11 0.05
C SER A 131 -12.40 -9.22 -0.08
N TRP A 132 -11.68 -8.29 0.54
CA TRP A 132 -10.22 -8.32 0.55
C TRP A 132 -9.67 -7.71 1.85
N ALA A 133 -8.57 -8.27 2.34
CA ALA A 133 -7.78 -7.71 3.42
C ALA A 133 -6.34 -7.53 2.93
N GLY A 134 -5.72 -6.42 3.29
CA GLY A 134 -4.31 -6.19 3.03
C GLY A 134 -3.63 -5.43 4.15
N LEU A 135 -2.31 -5.55 4.19
CA LEU A 135 -1.49 -4.97 5.25
C LEU A 135 -0.84 -3.68 4.77
N ARG A 136 -1.13 -2.58 5.46
CA ARG A 136 -0.47 -1.30 5.21
C ARG A 136 0.87 -1.28 5.98
N PRO A 137 1.99 -0.94 5.32
CA PRO A 137 3.30 -0.80 5.98
C PRO A 137 3.35 0.50 6.78
N PHE A 138 2.77 0.55 7.97
CA PHE A 138 2.70 1.76 8.77
C PHE A 138 4.00 1.98 9.54
N ARG A 139 4.46 3.24 9.54
CA ARG A 139 5.49 3.81 10.41
C ARG A 139 5.04 5.23 10.72
N GLU A 140 5.32 5.75 11.92
CA GLU A 140 4.88 7.10 12.31
C GLU A 140 5.33 8.19 11.31
N THR A 141 6.54 8.04 10.79
CA THR A 141 7.07 8.84 9.69
C THR A 141 7.53 7.95 8.54
N VAL A 142 7.30 8.39 7.30
CA VAL A 142 7.89 7.71 6.12
C VAL A 142 9.41 7.78 6.26
N ARG A 143 10.08 6.63 6.10
CA ARG A 143 11.55 6.61 6.05
C ARG A 143 11.97 6.81 4.61
N LEU A 144 12.47 8.01 4.33
CA LEU A 144 12.89 8.50 3.01
C LEU A 144 14.24 9.20 3.14
N GLU A 145 15.31 8.42 3.28
CA GLU A 145 16.64 8.91 3.63
C GLU A 145 17.73 7.91 3.22
N GLN A 146 18.97 8.37 3.12
CA GLN A 146 20.13 7.50 2.93
C GLN A 146 20.57 6.87 4.25
N GLU A 147 20.90 5.58 4.23
CA GLU A 147 21.54 4.91 5.38
C GLU A 147 22.99 5.41 5.51
N PRO A 148 23.41 5.94 6.68
CA PRO A 148 24.69 6.62 6.85
C PRO A 148 25.90 5.84 6.36
N ASN A 149 26.75 6.50 5.56
CA ASN A 149 27.98 5.94 4.99
C ASN A 149 27.78 4.70 4.10
N THR A 150 26.59 4.54 3.51
CA THR A 150 26.30 3.46 2.57
C THR A 150 25.68 4.03 1.28
N ASN A 151 25.59 3.20 0.24
CA ASN A 151 24.83 3.51 -0.97
C ASN A 151 23.36 3.03 -0.92
N ILE A 152 22.85 2.77 0.29
CA ILE A 152 21.48 2.31 0.51
C ILE A 152 20.59 3.52 0.82
N ILE A 153 19.47 3.64 0.12
CA ILE A 153 18.43 4.65 0.36
C ILE A 153 17.13 3.94 0.73
N HIS A 154 16.49 4.38 1.81
CA HIS A 154 15.22 3.85 2.28
C HIS A 154 14.04 4.60 1.68
N ASN A 155 12.98 3.87 1.33
CA ASN A 155 11.71 4.42 0.88
C ASN A 155 10.56 3.50 1.31
N TYR A 156 10.16 3.55 2.58
CA TYR A 156 9.11 2.70 3.13
C TYR A 156 8.37 3.36 4.30
N GLY A 157 7.36 2.68 4.85
CA GLY A 157 6.59 3.19 5.99
C GLY A 157 5.42 4.10 5.59
N HIS A 158 4.92 3.95 4.36
CA HIS A 158 3.89 4.83 3.79
C HIS A 158 2.47 4.66 4.35
N GLY A 159 2.24 3.64 5.19
CA GLY A 159 0.91 3.34 5.73
C GLY A 159 -0.16 3.26 4.63
N GLY A 160 -1.28 3.93 4.84
CA GLY A 160 -2.39 4.02 3.87
C GLY A 160 -2.18 4.99 2.71
N SER A 161 -1.10 5.77 2.72
CA SER A 161 -0.88 6.90 1.80
C SER A 161 0.09 6.60 0.66
N GLY A 162 0.51 5.33 0.49
CA GLY A 162 1.53 4.95 -0.48
C GLY A 162 1.24 5.39 -1.92
N PHE A 163 0.00 5.26 -2.39
CA PHE A 163 -0.37 5.74 -3.74
C PHE A 163 -0.33 7.26 -3.86
N THR A 164 -0.80 7.97 -2.84
CA THR A 164 -0.85 9.44 -2.81
C THR A 164 0.56 10.04 -2.81
N LEU A 165 1.48 9.42 -2.09
CA LEU A 165 2.85 9.93 -1.90
C LEU A 165 3.85 9.40 -2.94
N ALA A 166 3.50 8.34 -3.69
CA ALA A 166 4.43 7.57 -4.51
C ALA A 166 5.34 8.43 -5.41
N PHE A 167 4.77 9.35 -6.18
CA PHE A 167 5.55 10.17 -7.12
C PHE A 167 6.45 11.19 -6.43
N GLY A 168 5.96 11.84 -5.36
CA GLY A 168 6.79 12.78 -4.59
C GLY A 168 7.96 12.08 -3.90
N CYS A 169 7.73 10.90 -3.33
CA CYS A 169 8.79 10.07 -2.77
C CYS A 169 9.76 9.60 -3.85
N ALA A 170 9.28 9.20 -5.03
CA ALA A 170 10.14 8.80 -6.15
C ALA A 170 11.03 9.95 -6.62
N ASP A 171 10.49 11.17 -6.75
CA ASP A 171 11.25 12.36 -7.11
C ASP A 171 12.36 12.64 -6.09
N GLU A 172 12.07 12.54 -4.79
CA GLU A 172 13.09 12.72 -3.75
C GLU A 172 14.19 11.65 -3.82
N ILE A 173 13.83 10.39 -4.09
CA ILE A 173 14.80 9.32 -4.31
C ILE A 173 15.75 9.66 -5.47
N THR A 174 15.26 10.24 -6.57
CA THR A 174 16.15 10.61 -7.68
C THR A 174 17.22 11.63 -7.26
N LYS A 175 16.89 12.56 -6.35
CA LYS A 175 17.85 13.53 -5.81
C LYS A 175 18.88 12.83 -4.93
N LEU A 176 18.43 11.97 -4.02
CA LEU A 176 19.31 11.22 -3.13
C LEU A 176 20.29 10.33 -3.90
N VAL A 177 19.81 9.62 -4.93
CA VAL A 177 20.66 8.80 -5.81
C VAL A 177 21.74 9.63 -6.49
N SER A 178 21.43 10.85 -6.93
CA SER A 178 22.40 11.74 -7.59
C SER A 178 23.53 12.22 -6.68
N HIS A 179 23.39 12.07 -5.36
CA HIS A 179 24.38 12.43 -4.36
C HIS A 179 25.17 11.23 -3.81
N ILE A 180 24.81 10.00 -4.21
CA ILE A 180 25.63 8.83 -3.89
C ILE A 180 26.93 8.92 -4.70
N SER A 181 28.05 8.88 -3.98
CA SER A 181 29.41 8.96 -4.52
C SER A 181 30.00 7.57 -4.72
#